data_AF-A0A1Y3TY24-F1
#
_entry.id   AF-A0A1Y3TY24-F1
#
_cell.length_a   1.000
_cell.length_b   1.000
_cell.length_c   1.000
_cell.angle_alpha   90.00
_cell.angle_beta   90.00
_cell.angle_gamma   90.00
#
_symmetry.space_group_name_H-M   'P 1'
#
loop_
_entity.id
_entity.type
_entity.pdbx_description
1 polymer ?
#
loop_
_entity_poly.entity_id
_entity_poly.type
_entity_poly.pdbx_seq_one_letter_code
_entity_poly.pdbx_strand_id
1 'polypeptide(L)'
;MCKILINEVMLGKRNVGFECYSMETGEIVGYTEKQIKAQFQAGNPVLGFMLDADGQLKVDETFCKNIMCKSGISTLTPKLETDCIVNLIFTVIGREGSQYKVISSRFWQGCMTEEKLKTLYELGAVNGIEVDSKGKITLCVEKRKQTQAVENKTSRKTDTIQSEDQRTEA
;
A
#
# COMPACT_ATOMS: atom_id res chain seq x y z
N MET A 1 4.01 11.52 -0.98
CA MET A 1 3.03 11.15 0.07
C MET A 1 2.65 9.69 -0.10
N CYS A 2 2.71 8.85 0.94
CA CYS A 2 2.40 7.42 0.82
C CYS A 2 0.98 7.14 1.31
N LYS A 3 0.16 6.51 0.46
CA LYS A 3 -1.19 6.05 0.78
C LYS A 3 -1.24 4.54 0.61
N ILE A 4 -2.05 3.85 1.40
CA ILE A 4 -2.10 2.38 1.45
C ILE A 4 -3.53 1.91 1.35
N LEU A 5 -3.84 1.00 0.42
CA LEU A 5 -5.13 0.34 0.30
C LEU A 5 -5.46 -0.46 1.57
N ILE A 6 -6.62 -0.24 2.16
CA ILE A 6 -7.15 -1.02 3.30
C ILE A 6 -8.35 -1.86 2.87
N ASN A 7 -9.39 -1.21 2.32
CA ASN A 7 -10.62 -1.89 1.90
C ASN A 7 -11.11 -1.41 0.53
N GLU A 8 -11.92 -2.25 -0.10
CA GLU A 8 -12.76 -1.89 -1.23
C GLU A 8 -14.16 -1.52 -0.75
N VAL A 9 -14.78 -0.51 -1.35
CA VAL A 9 -16.14 -0.07 -1.03
C VAL A 9 -17.06 -0.42 -2.19
N MET A 10 -18.13 -1.15 -1.87
CA MET A 10 -19.08 -1.69 -2.82
C MET A 10 -20.47 -1.10 -2.59
N LEU A 11 -21.22 -0.88 -3.66
CA LEU A 11 -22.66 -0.64 -3.64
C LEU A 11 -23.34 -1.76 -4.43
N GLY A 12 -23.92 -2.74 -3.72
CA GLY A 12 -24.30 -4.01 -4.33
C GLY A 12 -23.07 -4.71 -4.91
N LYS A 13 -23.09 -5.04 -6.20
CA LYS A 13 -21.96 -5.68 -6.91
C LYS A 13 -20.97 -4.69 -7.55
N ARG A 14 -21.22 -3.38 -7.42
CA ARG A 14 -20.42 -2.34 -8.08
C ARG A 14 -19.40 -1.74 -7.10
N ASN A 15 -18.13 -1.68 -7.50
CA ASN A 15 -17.14 -0.88 -6.80
C ASN A 15 -17.48 0.61 -6.92
N VAL A 16 -17.50 1.31 -5.79
CA VAL A 16 -17.71 2.77 -5.73
C VAL A 16 -16.48 3.54 -5.22
N GLY A 17 -15.47 2.83 -4.72
CA GLY A 17 -14.22 3.41 -4.27
C GLY A 17 -13.45 2.48 -3.34
N PHE A 18 -12.50 3.07 -2.63
CA PHE A 18 -11.57 2.39 -1.76
C PHE A 18 -11.31 3.22 -0.51
N GLU A 19 -11.09 2.54 0.63
CA GLU A 19 -10.65 3.16 1.87
C GLU A 19 -9.13 3.00 1.95
N CYS A 20 -8.40 4.12 1.97
CA CYS A 20 -6.94 4.15 2.00
C CYS A 20 -6.44 4.80 3.30
N TYR A 21 -5.39 4.24 3.89
CA TYR A 21 -4.67 4.85 5.00
C TYR A 21 -3.67 5.89 4.49
N SER A 22 -3.71 7.09 5.07
CA SER A 22 -2.77 8.17 4.82
C SER A 22 -1.60 8.08 5.81
N MET A 23 -0.40 7.79 5.32
CA MET A 23 0.81 7.78 6.17
C MET A 23 1.21 9.15 6.71
N GLU A 24 0.63 10.22 6.15
CA GLU A 24 0.91 11.61 6.53
C GLU A 24 0.01 12.06 7.68
N THR A 25 -1.30 11.81 7.56
CA THR A 25 -2.29 12.26 8.56
C THR A 25 -2.66 11.18 9.57
N GLY A 26 -2.38 9.90 9.27
CA GLY A 26 -2.79 8.76 10.08
C GLY A 26 -4.28 8.40 9.96
N GLU A 27 -4.96 8.98 8.96
CA GLU A 27 -6.41 8.85 8.77
C GLU A 27 -6.76 7.86 7.65
N ILE A 28 -8.02 7.42 7.67
CA ILE A 28 -8.64 6.70 6.55
C ILE A 28 -9.33 7.71 5.64
N VAL A 29 -8.96 7.68 4.36
CA VAL A 29 -9.51 8.56 3.33
C VAL A 29 -10.12 7.72 2.21
N GLY A 30 -11.34 8.08 1.81
CA GLY A 30 -12.02 7.46 0.68
C GLY A 30 -11.50 8.00 -0.65
N TYR A 31 -11.21 7.09 -1.60
CA TYR A 31 -10.82 7.44 -2.96
C TYR A 31 -11.64 6.69 -3.99
N THR A 32 -12.02 7.39 -5.06
CA THR A 32 -12.49 6.75 -6.30
C THR A 32 -11.33 6.21 -7.12
N GLU A 33 -11.61 5.25 -8.00
CA GLU A 33 -10.60 4.74 -8.95
C GLU A 33 -9.94 5.87 -9.77
N LYS A 34 -10.73 6.85 -10.23
CA LYS A 34 -10.24 8.01 -10.97
C LYS A 34 -9.24 8.82 -10.14
N GLN A 35 -9.52 9.06 -8.86
CA GLN A 35 -8.60 9.78 -7.99
C GLN A 35 -7.32 8.99 -7.72
N ILE A 36 -7.38 7.66 -7.59
CA ILE A 36 -6.19 6.83 -7.45
C ILE A 36 -5.34 6.92 -8.72
N LYS A 37 -5.93 6.74 -9.91
CA LYS A 37 -5.22 6.91 -11.19
C LYS A 37 -4.54 8.28 -11.31
N ALA A 38 -5.22 9.34 -10.89
CA ALA A 38 -4.63 10.69 -10.85
C ALA A 38 -3.43 10.79 -9.89
N GLN A 39 -3.45 10.08 -8.75
CA GLN A 39 -2.31 10.02 -7.84
C GLN A 39 -1.10 9.30 -8.49
N PHE A 40 -1.33 8.23 -9.25
CA PHE A 40 -0.27 7.57 -10.03
C PHE A 40 0.35 8.52 -11.07
N GLN A 41 -0.49 9.24 -11.83
CA GLN A 41 -0.02 10.23 -12.82
C GLN A 41 0.77 11.38 -12.18
N ALA A 42 0.43 11.77 -10.95
CA ALA A 42 1.14 12.79 -10.18
C ALA A 42 2.40 12.26 -9.47
N GLY A 43 2.91 11.07 -9.80
CA GLY A 43 4.10 10.48 -9.17
C GLY A 43 3.90 10.05 -7.71
N ASN A 44 2.65 9.95 -7.26
CA ASN A 44 2.27 9.54 -5.91
C ASN A 44 1.45 8.25 -5.93
N PRO A 45 2.00 7.09 -6.36
CA PRO A 45 1.24 5.84 -6.40
C PRO A 45 0.53 5.50 -5.07
N VAL A 46 -0.43 4.59 -5.06
CA VAL A 46 -1.06 4.11 -3.83
C VAL A 46 -0.62 2.67 -3.61
N LEU A 47 -0.03 2.35 -2.45
CA LEU A 47 0.39 0.98 -2.15
C LEU A 47 -0.82 0.05 -2.09
N GLY A 48 -0.68 -1.17 -2.63
CA GLY A 48 -1.78 -2.10 -2.84
C GLY A 48 -2.48 -1.94 -4.19
N PHE A 49 -2.01 -1.01 -5.04
CA PHE A 49 -2.45 -0.89 -6.42
C PHE A 49 -1.27 -0.91 -7.40
N MET A 50 -1.58 -1.30 -8.63
CA MET A 50 -0.74 -1.15 -9.80
C MET A 50 -1.59 -0.69 -10.99
N LEU A 51 -0.93 -0.10 -12.00
CA LEU A 51 -1.52 0.10 -13.31
C LEU A 51 -1.05 -1.02 -14.23
N ASP A 52 -1.97 -1.63 -14.97
CA ASP A 52 -1.61 -2.58 -16.02
C ASP A 52 -1.11 -1.86 -17.29
N ALA A 53 -0.77 -2.65 -18.31
CA ALA A 53 -0.25 -2.13 -19.59
C ALA A 53 -1.21 -1.15 -20.28
N ASP A 54 -2.51 -1.28 -20.03
CA ASP A 54 -3.56 -0.41 -20.60
C ASP A 54 -3.89 0.79 -19.69
N GLY A 55 -3.17 0.94 -18.56
CA GLY A 55 -3.41 2.00 -17.59
C GLY A 55 -4.66 1.78 -16.72
N GLN A 56 -5.19 0.55 -16.66
CA GLN A 56 -6.28 0.20 -15.77
C GLN A 56 -5.76 -0.06 -14.36
N LEU A 57 -6.54 0.37 -13.36
CA LEU A 57 -6.16 0.18 -11.96
C LEU A 57 -6.48 -1.25 -11.54
N LYS A 58 -5.47 -1.95 -11.02
CA LYS A 58 -5.63 -3.29 -10.43
C LYS A 58 -5.06 -3.30 -9.02
N VAL A 59 -5.60 -4.19 -8.19
CA VAL A 59 -5.01 -4.49 -6.88
C VAL A 59 -3.68 -5.18 -7.14
N ASP A 60 -2.64 -4.74 -6.43
CA ASP A 60 -1.31 -5.36 -6.50
C ASP A 60 -1.28 -6.60 -5.61
N GLU A 61 -1.33 -7.78 -6.24
CA GLU A 61 -1.33 -9.08 -5.56
C GLU A 61 -0.03 -9.37 -4.81
N THR A 62 1.08 -8.70 -5.17
CA THR A 62 2.36 -8.82 -4.44
C THR A 62 2.31 -8.11 -3.09
N PHE A 63 1.44 -7.10 -2.97
CA PHE A 63 1.21 -6.34 -1.75
C PHE A 63 0.02 -6.89 -0.94
N CYS A 64 -1.04 -7.30 -1.63
CA CYS A 64 -2.31 -7.75 -1.06
C CYS A 64 -2.60 -9.20 -1.44
N LYS A 65 -2.52 -10.12 -0.47
CA LYS A 65 -3.00 -11.49 -0.68
C LYS A 65 -4.54 -11.55 -0.74
N ASN A 66 -5.20 -10.69 0.03
CA ASN A 66 -6.64 -10.48 -0.01
C ASN A 66 -6.96 -9.07 0.50
N ILE A 67 -8.18 -8.59 0.25
CA ILE A 67 -8.70 -7.33 0.81
C ILE A 67 -10.14 -7.54 1.26
N MET A 68 -10.65 -6.67 2.12
CA MET A 68 -12.05 -6.71 2.51
C MET A 68 -12.90 -5.80 1.63
N CYS A 69 -14.08 -6.27 1.24
CA CYS A 69 -15.13 -5.50 0.59
C CYS A 69 -16.16 -5.05 1.63
N LYS A 70 -16.47 -3.76 1.61
CA LYS A 70 -17.49 -3.13 2.46
C LYS A 70 -18.69 -2.72 1.61
N SER A 71 -19.82 -3.40 1.78
CA SER A 71 -21.04 -3.18 0.99
C SER A 71 -22.16 -2.40 1.72
N GLY A 72 -21.95 -2.04 2.99
CA GLY A 72 -22.95 -1.47 3.89
C GLY A 72 -22.40 -1.24 5.30
N ILE A 73 -23.30 -0.94 6.25
CA ILE A 73 -22.93 -0.71 7.65
C ILE A 73 -22.53 -2.06 8.28
N SER A 74 -21.34 -2.10 8.88
CA SER A 74 -20.80 -3.29 9.56
C SER A 74 -20.62 -4.54 8.68
N THR A 75 -20.70 -4.42 7.35
CA THR A 75 -20.40 -5.51 6.42
C THR A 75 -18.96 -5.42 5.98
N LEU A 76 -18.15 -6.45 6.26
CA LEU A 76 -16.81 -6.64 5.71
C LEU A 76 -16.68 -8.11 5.33
N THR A 77 -16.56 -8.39 4.04
CA THR A 77 -16.36 -9.75 3.51
C THR A 77 -15.04 -9.80 2.76
N PRO A 78 -14.28 -10.91 2.82
CA PRO A 78 -13.12 -11.08 1.96
C PRO A 78 -13.51 -10.93 0.49
N LYS A 79 -12.66 -10.29 -0.31
CA LYS A 79 -12.88 -10.12 -1.75
C LYS A 79 -12.70 -11.43 -2.49
N LEU A 80 -11.62 -12.14 -2.16
CA LEU A 80 -11.32 -13.46 -2.69
C LEU A 80 -11.82 -14.50 -1.70
N GLU A 81 -12.54 -15.51 -2.20
CA GLU A 81 -12.79 -16.72 -1.43
C GLU A 81 -11.46 -17.46 -1.27
N THR A 82 -10.98 -17.53 -0.02
CA THR A 82 -9.75 -18.24 0.32
C THR A 82 -10.02 -19.13 1.53
N ASP A 83 -9.13 -20.11 1.76
CA ASP A 83 -9.17 -20.93 2.99
C ASP A 83 -8.80 -20.13 4.25
N CYS A 84 -8.64 -18.81 4.14
CA CYS A 84 -8.39 -17.93 5.26
C CYS A 84 -9.62 -17.87 6.17
N ILE A 85 -9.49 -18.52 7.32
CA ILE A 85 -10.51 -18.55 8.38
C ILE A 85 -10.71 -17.15 9.01
N VAL A 86 -9.79 -16.21 8.75
CA VAL A 86 -9.75 -14.90 9.41
C VAL A 86 -10.60 -13.88 8.65
N ASN A 87 -11.65 -13.37 9.30
CA ASN A 87 -12.54 -12.32 8.80
C ASN A 87 -12.00 -10.89 9.01
N LEU A 88 -10.70 -10.75 9.23
CA LEU A 88 -10.02 -9.52 9.57
C LEU A 88 -8.62 -9.54 8.93
N ILE A 89 -8.33 -8.53 8.11
CA ILE A 89 -7.04 -8.40 7.44
C ILE A 89 -6.27 -7.29 8.14
N PHE A 90 -4.98 -7.52 8.37
CA PHE A 90 -4.04 -6.53 8.90
C PHE A 90 -3.12 -6.06 7.79
N THR A 91 -2.85 -4.76 7.74
CA THR A 91 -1.89 -4.16 6.81
C THR A 91 -0.76 -3.55 7.61
N VAL A 92 0.48 -3.94 7.31
CA VAL A 92 1.66 -3.38 7.96
C VAL A 92 1.95 -2.01 7.38
N ILE A 93 1.99 -1.00 8.26
CA ILE A 93 2.16 0.41 7.91
C ILE A 93 3.53 0.95 8.34
N GLY A 94 4.27 0.22 9.17
CA GLY A 94 5.60 0.64 9.60
C GLY A 94 6.19 -0.24 10.70
N ARG A 95 7.22 0.29 11.37
CA ARG A 95 7.87 -0.31 12.52
C ARG A 95 7.82 0.63 13.72
N GLU A 96 7.82 0.03 14.91
CA GLU A 96 7.98 0.71 16.19
C GLU A 96 8.89 -0.14 17.08
N GLY A 97 10.15 0.26 17.18
CA GLY A 97 11.18 -0.55 17.85
C GLY A 97 11.34 -1.92 17.17
N SER A 98 11.18 -2.98 17.95
CA SER A 98 11.23 -4.37 17.48
C SER A 98 9.89 -4.90 16.94
N GLN A 99 8.82 -4.10 17.00
CA GLN A 99 7.47 -4.50 16.59
C GLN A 99 7.05 -3.84 15.28
N TYR A 100 6.00 -4.40 14.68
CA TYR A 100 5.42 -3.94 13.43
C TYR A 100 4.13 -3.18 13.69
N LYS A 101 4.04 -1.94 13.21
CA LYS A 101 2.81 -1.15 13.23
C LYS A 101 1.86 -1.67 12.18
N VAL A 102 0.62 -1.93 12.59
CA VAL A 102 -0.43 -2.49 11.75
C VAL A 102 -1.72 -1.70 11.89
N ILE A 103 -2.51 -1.72 10.82
CA ILE A 103 -3.90 -1.31 10.81
C ILE A 103 -4.78 -2.46 10.32
N SER A 104 -5.92 -2.69 10.94
CA SER A 104 -6.87 -3.70 10.48
C SER A 104 -7.85 -3.14 9.45
N SER A 105 -8.55 -4.03 8.74
CA SER A 105 -9.68 -3.66 7.87
C SER A 105 -10.85 -2.98 8.61
N ARG A 106 -10.86 -3.04 9.95
CA ARG A 106 -11.77 -2.29 10.83
C ARG A 106 -11.13 -1.05 11.45
N PHE A 107 -9.99 -0.62 10.91
CA PHE A 107 -9.22 0.56 11.30
C PHE A 107 -8.66 0.55 12.72
N TRP A 108 -8.65 -0.60 13.38
CA TRP A 108 -7.89 -0.74 14.63
C TRP A 108 -6.40 -0.63 14.30
N GLN A 109 -5.69 0.24 15.02
CA GLN A 109 -4.25 0.41 14.90
C GLN A 109 -3.55 -0.15 16.14
N GLY A 110 -2.38 -0.75 15.94
CA GLY A 110 -1.56 -1.24 17.03
C GLY A 110 -0.24 -1.84 16.55
N CYS A 111 0.42 -2.56 17.44
CA CYS A 111 1.71 -3.21 17.18
C CYS A 111 1.59 -4.73 17.30
N MET A 112 2.37 -5.44 16.50
CA MET A 112 2.49 -6.91 16.54
C MET A 112 3.96 -7.32 16.55
N THR A 113 4.26 -8.41 17.26
CA THR A 113 5.57 -9.06 17.20
C THR A 113 5.77 -9.74 15.85
N GLU A 114 7.02 -10.07 15.54
CA GLU A 114 7.37 -10.77 14.31
C GLU A 114 6.67 -12.14 14.20
N GLU A 115 6.63 -12.89 15.30
CA GLU A 115 6.02 -14.23 15.34
C GLU A 115 4.53 -14.15 15.02
N LYS A 116 3.80 -13.25 15.70
CA LYS A 116 2.37 -13.05 15.45
C LYS A 116 2.09 -12.64 14.01
N LEU A 117 2.95 -11.78 13.45
CA LEU A 117 2.81 -11.30 12.08
C LEU A 117 3.05 -12.43 11.07
N LYS A 118 4.06 -13.28 11.27
CA LYS A 118 4.35 -14.44 10.40
C LYS A 118 3.19 -15.44 10.40
N THR A 119 2.67 -15.80 11.58
CA THR A 119 1.52 -16.71 11.67
C THR A 119 0.31 -16.16 10.90
N LEU A 120 -0.01 -14.87 11.07
CA LEU A 120 -1.13 -14.27 10.33
C LEU A 120 -0.84 -14.15 8.82
N TYR A 121 0.41 -13.96 8.42
CA TYR A 121 0.80 -13.90 7.01
C TYR A 121 0.67 -15.25 6.29
N GLU A 122 1.00 -16.34 6.98
CA GLU A 122 0.81 -17.72 6.50
C GLU A 122 -0.68 -18.03 6.29
N LEU A 123 -1.53 -17.53 7.20
CA LEU A 123 -2.99 -17.62 7.08
C LEU A 123 -3.58 -16.69 6.01
N GLY A 124 -2.77 -15.85 5.35
CA GLY A 124 -3.25 -14.91 4.33
C GLY A 124 -3.97 -13.68 4.89
N ALA A 125 -3.83 -13.39 6.18
CA ALA A 125 -4.50 -12.28 6.87
C ALA A 125 -3.63 -11.01 7.00
N VAL A 126 -2.47 -10.96 6.33
CA VAL A 126 -1.53 -9.85 6.41
C VAL A 126 -1.13 -9.34 5.03
N ASN A 127 -1.22 -8.02 4.85
CA ASN A 127 -0.78 -7.27 3.68
C ASN A 127 0.39 -6.32 4.01
N GLY A 128 1.06 -5.83 2.97
CA GLY A 128 2.09 -4.79 3.08
C GLY A 128 3.48 -5.28 3.51
N ILE A 129 3.69 -6.59 3.50
CA ILE A 129 4.98 -7.23 3.71
C ILE A 129 5.26 -8.30 2.66
N GLU A 130 6.53 -8.53 2.44
CA GLU A 130 7.05 -9.71 1.77
C GLU A 130 7.90 -10.51 2.76
N VAL A 131 7.78 -11.84 2.71
CA VAL A 131 8.60 -12.75 3.51
C VAL A 131 9.46 -13.57 2.55
N ASP A 132 10.78 -13.50 2.70
CA ASP A 132 11.70 -14.28 1.85
C ASP A 132 11.77 -15.76 2.28
N SER A 133 12.49 -16.57 1.50
CA SER A 133 12.65 -18.01 1.77
C SER A 133 13.39 -18.33 3.08
N LYS A 134 14.01 -17.32 3.73
CA LYS A 134 14.68 -17.44 5.03
C LYS A 134 13.82 -16.89 6.17
N GLY A 135 12.59 -16.47 5.88
CA GLY A 135 11.66 -15.92 6.85
C GLY A 135 11.94 -14.46 7.22
N LYS A 136 12.77 -13.73 6.47
CA LYS A 136 13.02 -12.30 6.72
C LYS A 136 11.87 -11.47 6.17
N ILE A 137 11.33 -10.60 7.02
CA ILE A 137 10.24 -9.68 6.65
C ILE A 137 10.82 -8.40 6.03
N THR A 138 10.29 -8.03 4.86
CA THR A 138 10.54 -6.73 4.23
C THR A 138 9.24 -5.94 4.12
N LEU A 139 9.27 -4.66 4.50
CA LEU A 139 8.11 -3.78 4.48
C LEU A 139 7.98 -3.07 3.14
N CYS A 140 6.82 -3.20 2.51
CA CYS A 140 6.55 -2.54 1.22
C CYS A 140 6.58 -1.00 1.35
N VAL A 141 6.20 -0.47 2.52
CA VAL A 141 6.29 0.98 2.83
C VAL A 141 7.74 1.49 2.85
N GLU A 142 8.71 0.66 3.25
CA GLU A 142 10.13 1.04 3.31
C GLU A 142 10.78 0.96 1.93
N LYS A 143 10.49 -0.10 1.16
CA LYS A 143 10.93 -0.23 -0.24
C LYS A 143 10.57 1.01 -1.04
N ARG A 144 9.36 1.52 -0.85
CA ARG A 144 8.89 2.70 -1.56
C ARG A 144 9.63 3.99 -1.19
N LYS A 145 9.97 4.20 0.09
CA LYS A 145 10.79 5.35 0.49
C LYS A 145 12.15 5.32 -0.20
N GLN A 146 12.72 4.12 -0.40
CA GLN A 146 13.98 3.95 -1.10
C GLN A 146 13.84 4.25 -2.60
N THR A 147 12.80 3.74 -3.27
CA THR A 147 12.54 4.05 -4.69
C THR A 147 12.38 5.55 -4.94
N GLN A 148 11.59 6.24 -4.11
CA GLN A 148 11.41 7.70 -4.23
C GLN A 148 12.69 8.51 -3.95
N ALA A 149 13.55 8.03 -3.03
CA ALA A 149 14.83 8.67 -2.76
C ALA A 149 15.83 8.52 -3.92
N VAL A 150 15.79 7.40 -4.64
CA VAL A 150 16.61 7.16 -5.84
C VAL A 150 16.11 8.01 -7.00
N GLU A 151 14.82 8.03 -7.29
CA GLU A 151 14.22 8.86 -8.35
C GLU A 151 14.50 10.36 -8.13
N ASN A 152 14.36 10.86 -6.91
CA ASN A 152 14.66 12.26 -6.58
C ASN A 152 16.16 12.60 -6.69
N LYS A 153 17.07 11.64 -6.43
CA LYS A 153 18.52 11.84 -6.61
C LYS A 153 18.92 11.84 -8.09
N THR A 154 18.29 11.01 -8.91
CA THR A 154 18.52 10.97 -10.35
C THR A 154 18.04 12.27 -10.99
N SER A 155 16.84 12.77 -10.65
CA SER A 155 16.33 14.04 -11.18
C SER A 155 17.21 15.25 -10.82
N ARG A 156 17.73 15.33 -9.58
CA ARG A 156 18.65 16.41 -9.17
C ARG A 156 20.01 16.37 -9.89
N LYS A 157 20.52 15.18 -10.23
CA LYS A 157 21.77 15.07 -11.01
C LYS A 157 21.59 15.58 -12.44
N THR A 158 20.45 15.30 -13.07
CA THR A 158 20.17 15.77 -14.44
C THR A 158 20.03 17.30 -14.50
N ASP A 159 19.42 17.92 -13.49
CA ASP A 159 19.30 19.39 -13.41
C ASP A 159 20.65 20.08 -13.13
N THR A 160 21.55 19.43 -12.38
CA THR A 160 22.88 20.01 -12.08
C THR A 160 23.79 20.00 -13.30
N ILE A 161 23.74 18.93 -14.11
CA ILE A 161 24.54 18.79 -15.35
C ILE A 161 24.12 19.84 -16.41
N GLN A 162 22.83 20.14 -16.54
CA GLN A 162 22.36 21.19 -17.46
C GLN A 162 22.74 22.62 -17.03
N SER A 163 23.00 22.84 -15.74
CA SER A 163 23.40 24.16 -15.23
C SER A 163 24.92 24.44 -15.34
N GLU A 164 25.74 23.41 -15.47
CA GLU A 164 27.20 23.54 -15.66
C GLU A 164 27.57 23.74 -17.15
N ASP A 165 26.86 23.12 -18.08
CA ASP A 165 27.10 23.30 -19.53
C ASP A 165 26.77 24.72 -20.04
N GLN A 166 25.93 25.48 -19.36
CA GLN A 166 25.61 26.88 -19.75
C GLN A 166 26.58 27.94 -19.22
N ARG A 167 27.58 27.58 -18.40
CA ARG A 167 28.56 28.55 -17.86
C ARG A 167 29.92 28.54 -18.56
N THR A 168 30.11 27.68 -19.55
CA THR A 168 31.41 27.51 -20.23
C THR A 168 31.45 28.07 -21.67
N GLU A 169 30.38 28.77 -22.09
CA GLU A 169 30.34 29.55 -23.33
C GLU A 169 30.02 31.02 -23.01
N ALA A 170 31.02 31.76 -22.53
CA ALA A 170 31.03 33.23 -22.50
C ALA A 170 32.46 33.76 -22.62
#